data_AF-A0A850G842-F1
#
_entry.id   AF-A0A850G842-F1
#
_cell.length_a   1.000
_cell.length_b   1.000
_cell.length_c   1.000
_cell.angle_alpha   90.00
_cell.angle_beta   90.00
_cell.angle_gamma   90.00
#
_symmetry.space_group_name_H-M   'P 1'
#
loop_
_entity.id
_entity.type
_entity.pdbx_description
1 polymer ?
#
loop_
_entity_poly.entity_id
_entity_poly.type
_entity_poly.pdbx_seq_one_letter_code
_entity_poly.pdbx_strand_id
1 'polypeptide(L)'
;MSTTADRRRLLAGRASVAVAVALVLIGALRFLTDTLHEMNPNYWRALSGTPLRYLVRAPSDGSVAGWLNAQCFKLLAMPTGLALVWLGFRFGSGTLEDKRERFVDPVIRGVWLGSFLAGFTLIELEKQFHMLGMGTMLLEGERPWLNHLLHLIGFGLAWGLGSLLAFEPLRQSEIDLERELEELGT
;
A
#
# COMPACT_ATOMS: atom_id res chain seq x y z
N MET A 1 -30.53 19.45 -2.98
CA MET A 1 -29.32 20.30 -3.22
C MET A 1 -28.19 19.77 -2.37
N SER A 2 -26.99 19.55 -2.95
CA SER A 2 -25.81 19.07 -2.21
C SER A 2 -25.31 20.15 -1.24
N THR A 3 -25.23 19.83 0.05
CA THR A 3 -24.76 20.75 1.09
C THR A 3 -23.23 20.89 1.07
N THR A 4 -22.67 21.89 1.77
CA THR A 4 -21.22 22.01 1.96
C THR A 4 -20.64 20.79 2.68
N ALA A 5 -21.41 20.17 3.59
CA ALA A 5 -21.01 18.94 4.28
C ALA A 5 -20.97 17.75 3.31
N ASP A 6 -21.98 17.59 2.46
CA ASP A 6 -22.05 16.54 1.43
C ASP A 6 -20.83 16.61 0.50
N ARG A 7 -20.47 17.83 0.05
CA ARG A 7 -19.30 18.03 -0.79
C ARG A 7 -18.00 17.59 -0.10
N ARG A 8 -17.84 17.87 1.20
CA ARG A 8 -16.65 17.44 1.95
C ARG A 8 -16.57 15.92 2.08
N ARG A 9 -17.69 15.25 2.38
CA ARG A 9 -17.78 13.78 2.44
C ARG A 9 -17.39 13.18 1.09
N LEU A 10 -17.99 13.67 0.00
CA LEU A 10 -17.67 13.21 -1.37
C LEU A 10 -16.18 13.38 -1.71
N LEU A 11 -15.58 14.52 -1.35
CA LEU A 11 -14.15 14.77 -1.57
C LEU A 11 -13.28 13.82 -0.75
N ALA A 12 -13.61 13.59 0.53
CA ALA A 12 -12.86 12.68 1.39
C ALA A 12 -12.92 11.23 0.88
N GLY A 13 -14.10 10.76 0.45
CA GLY A 13 -14.26 9.43 -0.14
C GLY A 13 -13.46 9.27 -1.42
N ARG A 14 -13.55 10.23 -2.34
CA ARG A 14 -12.79 10.22 -3.60
C ARG A 14 -11.28 10.32 -3.38
N ALA A 15 -10.83 11.17 -2.47
CA ALA A 15 -9.43 11.30 -2.13
C ALA A 15 -8.87 9.99 -1.54
N SER A 16 -9.62 9.34 -0.65
CA SER A 16 -9.22 8.05 -0.07
C SER A 16 -9.10 6.96 -1.13
N VAL A 17 -10.07 6.88 -2.05
CA VAL A 17 -10.00 5.95 -3.21
C VAL A 17 -8.79 6.28 -4.10
N ALA A 18 -8.57 7.56 -4.44
CA ALA A 18 -7.45 7.95 -5.28
C ALA A 18 -6.09 7.60 -4.65
N VAL A 19 -5.92 7.87 -3.36
CA VAL A 19 -4.71 7.50 -2.60
C VAL A 19 -4.54 5.98 -2.56
N ALA A 20 -5.60 5.24 -2.25
CA ALA A 20 -5.53 3.78 -2.17
C ALA A 20 -5.19 3.16 -3.53
N VAL A 21 -5.82 3.60 -4.61
CA VAL A 21 -5.52 3.15 -5.97
C VAL A 21 -4.09 3.49 -6.37
N ALA A 22 -3.61 4.71 -6.10
CA ALA A 22 -2.24 5.10 -6.40
C ALA A 22 -1.23 4.21 -5.65
N LEU A 23 -1.46 3.93 -4.36
CA LEU A 23 -0.62 3.02 -3.58
C LEU A 23 -0.66 1.59 -4.14
N VAL A 24 -1.83 1.06 -4.51
CA VAL A 24 -1.92 -0.27 -5.12
C VAL A 24 -1.18 -0.33 -6.46
N LEU A 25 -1.29 0.70 -7.30
CA LEU A 25 -0.55 0.77 -8.57
C LEU A 25 0.96 0.83 -8.35
N ILE A 26 1.43 1.59 -7.37
CA ILE A 26 2.85 1.64 -6.97
C ILE A 26 3.31 0.26 -6.48
N GLY A 27 2.50 -0.41 -5.67
CA GLY A 27 2.79 -1.76 -5.17
C GLY A 27 2.84 -2.81 -6.28
N ALA A 28 1.88 -2.76 -7.22
CA ALA A 28 1.81 -3.66 -8.36
C ALA A 28 2.99 -3.43 -9.32
N LEU A 29 3.34 -2.17 -9.61
CA LEU A 29 4.53 -1.82 -10.38
C LEU A 29 5.77 -2.38 -9.70
N ARG A 30 5.89 -2.22 -8.38
CA ARG A 30 7.05 -2.74 -7.66
C ARG A 30 7.13 -4.26 -7.72
N PHE A 31 6.03 -4.95 -7.45
CA PHE A 31 5.94 -6.40 -7.55
C PHE A 31 6.39 -6.88 -8.93
N LEU A 32 5.86 -6.29 -10.00
CA LEU A 32 6.27 -6.60 -11.37
C LEU A 32 7.78 -6.41 -11.58
N THR A 33 8.34 -5.31 -11.10
CA THR A 33 9.76 -4.99 -11.27
C THR A 33 10.68 -5.86 -10.41
N ASP A 34 10.20 -6.34 -9.26
CA ASP A 34 10.89 -7.34 -8.44
C ASP A 34 10.92 -8.69 -9.17
N THR A 35 9.79 -9.13 -9.75
CA THR A 35 9.73 -10.35 -10.58
C THR A 35 10.62 -10.24 -11.83
N LEU A 36 10.61 -9.10 -12.51
CA LEU A 36 11.49 -8.87 -13.67
C LEU A 36 12.97 -8.95 -13.28
N HIS A 37 13.34 -8.47 -12.09
CA HIS A 37 14.71 -8.58 -11.59
C HIS A 37 15.12 -10.03 -11.34
N GLU A 38 14.22 -10.86 -10.83
CA GLU A 38 14.47 -12.30 -10.63
C GLU A 38 14.69 -13.03 -11.97
N MET A 39 13.94 -12.65 -13.01
CA MET A 39 14.10 -13.23 -14.35
C MET A 39 15.32 -12.69 -15.11
N ASN A 40 15.60 -11.41 -14.98
CA ASN A 40 16.73 -10.73 -15.61
C ASN A 40 17.28 -9.64 -14.68
N PRO A 41 18.35 -9.92 -13.91
CA PRO A 41 18.90 -8.97 -12.94
C PRO A 41 19.36 -7.63 -13.54
N ASN A 42 19.59 -7.59 -14.86
CA ASN A 42 20.10 -6.42 -15.58
C ASN A 42 19.04 -5.66 -16.39
N TYR A 43 17.74 -6.00 -16.28
CA TYR A 43 16.67 -5.36 -17.07
C TYR A 43 16.63 -3.83 -16.94
N TRP A 44 16.98 -3.31 -15.76
CA TRP A 44 17.03 -1.88 -15.46
C TRP A 44 18.05 -1.10 -16.32
N ARG A 45 19.04 -1.77 -16.92
CA ARG A 45 20.07 -1.12 -17.75
C ARG A 45 19.48 -0.42 -18.97
N ALA A 46 18.35 -0.90 -19.49
CA ALA A 46 17.63 -0.26 -20.59
C ALA A 46 17.10 1.14 -20.22
N LEU A 47 16.99 1.44 -18.92
CA LEU A 47 16.50 2.71 -18.38
C LEU A 47 17.64 3.58 -17.82
N SER A 48 18.89 3.14 -17.91
CA SER A 48 20.05 3.88 -17.40
C SER A 48 20.15 5.28 -18.03
N GLY A 49 20.43 6.29 -17.22
CA GLY A 49 20.48 7.69 -17.65
C GLY A 49 19.12 8.37 -17.79
N THR A 50 18.02 7.68 -17.50
CA THR A 50 16.66 8.24 -17.52
C THR A 50 16.03 8.30 -16.12
N PRO A 51 15.11 9.24 -15.84
CA PRO A 51 14.38 9.27 -14.58
C PRO A 51 13.51 8.03 -14.32
N LEU A 52 13.13 7.30 -15.38
CA LEU A 52 12.30 6.10 -15.29
C LEU A 52 12.99 4.96 -14.51
N ARG A 53 14.33 5.00 -14.40
CA ARG A 53 15.09 4.06 -13.56
C ARG A 53 14.60 4.04 -12.11
N TYR A 54 14.14 5.17 -11.57
CA TYR A 54 13.69 5.26 -10.18
C TYR A 54 12.26 4.75 -9.95
N LEU A 55 11.56 4.32 -11.02
CA LEU A 55 10.25 3.68 -10.95
C LEU A 55 10.34 2.15 -10.92
N VAL A 56 11.50 1.58 -11.24
CA VAL A 56 11.73 0.14 -11.27
C VAL A 56 12.70 -0.28 -10.16
N ARG A 57 12.79 -1.58 -9.85
CA ARG A 57 13.85 -2.11 -9.00
C ARG A 57 15.20 -2.00 -9.72
N ALA A 58 16.03 -1.03 -9.34
CA ALA A 58 17.38 -0.86 -9.88
C ALA A 58 18.42 -0.68 -8.76
N PRO A 59 19.67 -1.13 -8.94
CA PRO A 59 20.75 -0.83 -8.02
C PRO A 59 20.92 0.67 -7.81
N SER A 60 21.38 1.07 -6.62
CA SER A 60 21.74 2.45 -6.35
C SER A 60 22.84 2.90 -7.32
N ASP A 61 22.69 4.09 -7.91
CA ASP A 61 23.71 4.76 -8.72
C ASP A 61 24.60 5.70 -7.90
N GLY A 62 24.52 5.62 -6.57
CA GLY A 62 25.22 6.51 -5.64
C GLY A 62 24.51 7.84 -5.38
N SER A 63 23.42 8.15 -6.11
CA SER A 63 22.58 9.33 -5.84
C SER A 63 21.62 9.09 -4.68
N VAL A 64 21.08 10.19 -4.11
CA VAL A 64 20.02 10.12 -3.10
C VAL A 64 18.77 9.43 -3.65
N ALA A 65 18.39 9.72 -4.91
CA ALA A 65 17.23 9.09 -5.54
C ALA A 65 17.43 7.58 -5.75
N GLY A 66 18.64 7.17 -6.14
CA GLY A 66 19.02 5.76 -6.27
C GLY A 66 18.98 5.03 -4.93
N TRP A 67 19.48 5.65 -3.86
CA TRP A 67 19.39 5.09 -2.51
C TRP A 67 17.94 4.96 -2.04
N LEU A 68 17.11 5.99 -2.24
CA LEU A 68 15.68 5.94 -1.88
C LEU A 68 14.94 4.83 -2.63
N ASN A 69 15.20 4.67 -3.93
CA ASN A 69 14.59 3.62 -4.76
C ASN A 69 15.04 2.21 -4.35
N ALA A 70 16.34 1.99 -4.14
CA ALA A 70 16.88 0.67 -3.79
C ALA A 70 16.52 0.28 -2.34
N GLN A 71 16.73 1.20 -1.40
CA GLN A 71 16.64 0.92 0.03
C GLN A 71 15.25 1.24 0.59
N CYS A 72 14.75 2.46 0.40
CA CYS A 72 13.58 3.00 1.11
C CYS A 72 12.23 2.66 0.50
N PHE A 73 12.16 2.17 -0.74
CA PHE A 73 10.88 1.81 -1.36
C PHE A 73 10.05 0.81 -0.52
N LYS A 74 10.72 -0.03 0.28
CA LYS A 74 10.11 -0.99 1.21
C LYS A 74 9.17 -0.33 2.23
N LEU A 75 9.37 0.96 2.55
CA LEU A 75 8.47 1.73 3.41
C LEU A 75 7.02 1.70 2.91
N LEU A 76 6.83 1.62 1.60
CA LEU A 76 5.51 1.62 0.98
C LEU A 76 4.86 0.24 0.95
N ALA A 77 5.61 -0.85 1.18
CA ALA A 77 5.11 -2.21 0.98
C ALA A 77 3.84 -2.49 1.82
N MET A 78 3.86 -2.19 3.12
CA MET A 78 2.67 -2.35 3.97
C MET A 78 1.56 -1.33 3.68
N PRO A 79 1.83 -0.03 3.48
CA PRO A 79 0.81 0.91 3.02
C PRO A 79 0.08 0.46 1.74
N THR A 80 0.80 -0.10 0.76
CA THR A 80 0.20 -0.63 -0.47
C THR A 80 -0.69 -1.85 -0.22
N GLY A 81 -0.25 -2.78 0.63
CA GLY A 81 -1.05 -3.93 1.04
C GLY A 81 -2.31 -3.54 1.80
N LEU A 82 -2.20 -2.59 2.73
CA LEU A 82 -3.34 -2.07 3.47
C LEU A 82 -4.33 -1.34 2.55
N ALA A 83 -3.84 -0.54 1.60
CA ALA A 83 -4.67 0.12 0.60
C ALA A 83 -5.50 -0.89 -0.22
N LEU A 84 -4.90 -2.03 -0.59
CA LEU A 84 -5.61 -3.12 -1.26
C LEU A 84 -6.71 -3.72 -0.37
N VAL A 85 -6.39 -4.02 0.90
CA VAL A 85 -7.38 -4.52 1.88
C VAL A 85 -8.52 -3.50 2.04
N TRP A 86 -8.20 -2.23 2.19
CA TRP A 86 -9.18 -1.15 2.33
C TRP A 86 -10.10 -1.04 1.12
N LEU A 87 -9.56 -1.12 -0.11
CA LEU A 87 -10.38 -1.15 -1.34
C LEU A 87 -11.34 -2.34 -1.34
N GLY A 88 -10.87 -3.51 -0.87
CA GLY A 88 -11.71 -4.70 -0.68
C GLY A 88 -12.87 -4.46 0.29
N PHE A 89 -12.62 -3.81 1.43
CA PHE A 89 -13.67 -3.40 2.36
C PHE A 89 -14.62 -2.36 1.74
N ARG A 90 -14.07 -1.31 1.11
CA ARG A 90 -14.85 -0.18 0.57
C ARG A 90 -15.85 -0.61 -0.49
N PHE A 91 -15.47 -1.54 -1.35
CA PHE A 91 -16.29 -2.04 -2.47
C PHE A 91 -16.94 -3.40 -2.18
N GLY A 92 -16.75 -3.96 -0.98
CA GLY A 92 -17.45 -5.16 -0.52
C GLY A 92 -18.93 -4.92 -0.22
N SER A 93 -19.61 -5.94 0.29
CA SER A 93 -21.00 -5.86 0.76
C SER A 93 -21.12 -5.14 2.11
N GLY A 94 -22.32 -4.64 2.44
CA GLY A 94 -22.62 -3.94 3.69
C GLY A 94 -22.64 -2.42 3.56
N THR A 95 -23.09 -1.75 4.62
CA THR A 95 -23.14 -0.27 4.68
C THR A 95 -21.73 0.31 4.83
N LEU A 96 -21.56 1.62 4.56
CA LEU A 96 -20.26 2.28 4.76
C LEU A 96 -19.84 2.29 6.23
N GLU A 97 -20.81 2.38 7.14
CA GLU A 97 -20.60 2.32 8.58
C GLU A 97 -20.07 0.94 9.00
N ASP A 98 -20.74 -0.16 8.62
CA ASP A 98 -20.29 -1.52 8.94
C ASP A 98 -18.87 -1.78 8.42
N LYS A 99 -18.59 -1.32 7.19
CA LYS A 99 -17.28 -1.46 6.54
C LYS A 99 -16.21 -0.70 7.31
N ARG A 100 -16.53 0.53 7.75
CA ARG A 100 -15.64 1.36 8.56
C ARG A 100 -15.35 0.68 9.89
N GLU A 101 -16.37 0.30 10.63
CA GLU A 101 -16.23 -0.33 11.95
C GLU A 101 -15.32 -1.55 11.89
N ARG A 102 -15.58 -2.46 10.95
CA ARG A 102 -14.75 -3.67 10.78
C ARG A 102 -13.31 -3.37 10.34
N PHE A 103 -13.10 -2.32 9.55
CA PHE A 103 -11.75 -1.95 9.09
C PHE A 103 -10.94 -1.21 10.16
N VAL A 104 -11.60 -0.44 11.03
CA VAL A 104 -10.93 0.28 12.13
C VAL A 104 -10.72 -0.57 13.37
N ASP A 105 -11.34 -1.74 13.44
CA ASP A 105 -11.06 -2.73 14.49
C ASP A 105 -9.54 -3.00 14.56
N PRO A 106 -8.90 -2.71 15.72
CA PRO A 106 -7.45 -2.83 15.88
C PRO A 106 -6.97 -4.28 15.83
N VAL A 107 -7.81 -5.25 16.20
CA VAL A 107 -7.50 -6.68 16.11
C VAL A 107 -7.47 -7.10 14.65
N ILE A 108 -8.52 -6.77 13.88
CA ILE A 108 -8.57 -7.10 12.44
C ILE A 108 -7.42 -6.44 11.69
N ARG A 109 -7.18 -5.15 11.95
CA ARG A 109 -6.05 -4.41 11.36
C ARG A 109 -4.70 -5.01 11.77
N GLY A 110 -4.56 -5.38 13.04
CA GLY A 110 -3.37 -6.03 13.57
C GLY A 110 -3.08 -7.38 12.90
N VAL A 111 -4.11 -8.17 12.59
CA VAL A 111 -3.95 -9.41 11.82
C VAL A 111 -3.38 -9.13 10.44
N TRP A 112 -3.98 -8.23 9.65
CA TRP A 112 -3.49 -7.92 8.31
C TRP A 112 -2.05 -7.39 8.31
N LEU A 113 -1.79 -6.36 9.11
CA LEU A 113 -0.47 -5.73 9.16
C LEU A 113 0.58 -6.66 9.79
N GLY A 114 0.20 -7.47 10.77
CA GLY A 114 1.04 -8.50 11.37
C GLY A 114 1.41 -9.58 10.36
N SER A 115 0.45 -10.06 9.57
CA SER A 115 0.70 -11.00 8.47
C SER A 115 1.64 -10.42 7.42
N PHE A 116 1.46 -9.15 7.03
CA PHE A 116 2.38 -8.47 6.11
C PHE A 116 3.79 -8.36 6.70
N LEU A 117 3.93 -7.92 7.95
CA LEU A 117 5.23 -7.83 8.63
C LEU A 117 5.92 -9.18 8.75
N ALA A 118 5.18 -10.24 9.10
CA ALA A 118 5.73 -11.59 9.14
C ALA A 118 6.19 -12.04 7.75
N GLY A 119 5.38 -11.86 6.71
CA GLY A 119 5.72 -12.21 5.33
C GLY A 119 6.96 -11.47 4.83
N PHE A 120 7.02 -10.15 5.02
CA PHE A 120 8.20 -9.37 4.64
C PHE A 120 9.44 -9.75 5.44
N THR A 121 9.29 -10.06 6.73
CA THR A 121 10.40 -10.54 7.56
C THR A 121 10.96 -11.86 7.03
N LEU A 122 10.08 -12.81 6.68
CA LEU A 122 10.49 -14.10 6.08
C LEU A 122 11.23 -13.90 4.75
N ILE A 123 10.74 -13.00 3.89
CA ILE A 123 11.42 -12.66 2.63
C ILE A 123 12.82 -12.07 2.90
N GLU A 124 12.96 -11.18 3.87
CA GLU A 124 14.26 -10.58 4.19
C GLU A 124 15.22 -11.57 4.85
N LEU A 125 14.73 -12.51 5.65
CA LEU A 125 15.52 -13.63 6.16
C LEU A 125 15.98 -14.55 5.02
N GLU A 126 15.11 -14.82 4.06
CA GLU A 126 15.47 -15.62 2.88
C GLU A 126 16.59 -14.96 2.08
N LYS A 127 16.51 -13.64 1.85
CA LYS A 127 17.57 -12.90 1.15
C LYS A 127 18.91 -12.93 1.88
N GLN A 128 18.90 -13.09 3.21
CA GLN A 128 20.12 -13.12 4.04
C GLN A 128 20.73 -14.50 4.15
N PHE A 129 19.89 -15.53 4.30
CA PHE A 129 20.31 -16.86 4.72
C PHE A 129 20.02 -17.96 3.70
N HIS A 130 19.26 -17.66 2.63
CA HIS A 130 18.88 -18.62 1.58
C HIS A 130 18.28 -19.93 2.13
N MET A 131 17.46 -19.82 3.18
CA MET A 131 16.92 -20.93 3.96
C MET A 131 15.81 -21.72 3.26
N LEU A 132 15.09 -21.09 2.34
CA LEU A 132 13.89 -21.57 1.66
C LEU A 132 14.14 -21.88 0.18
N GLY A 133 15.32 -21.53 -0.35
CA GLY A 133 15.73 -21.82 -1.72
C GLY A 133 14.95 -21.02 -2.78
N MET A 134 14.38 -19.87 -2.43
CA MET A 134 13.50 -19.09 -3.30
C MET A 134 14.26 -18.19 -4.29
N GLY A 135 15.60 -18.18 -4.26
CA GLY A 135 16.43 -17.40 -5.19
C GLY A 135 16.33 -15.88 -5.02
N THR A 136 15.71 -15.39 -3.95
CA THR A 136 15.58 -13.96 -3.69
C THR A 136 16.92 -13.39 -3.22
N MET A 137 17.47 -12.43 -3.96
CA MET A 137 18.77 -11.83 -3.67
C MET A 137 18.62 -10.41 -3.12
N LEU A 138 19.56 -9.99 -2.27
CA LEU A 138 19.76 -8.58 -1.94
C LEU A 138 20.18 -7.82 -3.19
N LEU A 139 19.57 -6.65 -3.39
CA LEU A 139 20.01 -5.74 -4.43
C LEU A 139 21.29 -5.02 -3.99
N GLU A 140 22.18 -4.72 -4.93
CA GLU A 140 23.39 -3.95 -4.61
C GLU A 140 23.04 -2.59 -3.98
N GLY A 141 23.64 -2.32 -2.82
CA GLY A 141 23.36 -1.15 -2.00
C GLY A 141 22.32 -1.38 -0.89
N GLU A 142 21.63 -2.52 -0.86
CA GLU A 142 20.73 -2.87 0.23
C GLU A 142 21.48 -3.33 1.48
N ARG A 143 20.97 -2.94 2.65
CA ARG A 143 21.43 -3.44 3.95
C ARG A 143 20.32 -4.27 4.61
N PRO A 144 20.58 -5.54 4.96
CA PRO A 144 19.53 -6.42 5.46
C PRO A 144 18.86 -5.93 6.76
N TRP A 145 19.63 -5.50 7.76
CA TRP A 145 19.07 -4.93 9.00
C TRP A 145 18.22 -3.68 8.75
N LEU A 146 18.61 -2.87 7.77
CA LEU A 146 17.87 -1.66 7.40
C LEU A 146 16.57 -2.00 6.68
N ASN A 147 16.53 -3.09 5.90
CA ASN A 147 15.28 -3.58 5.31
C ASN A 147 14.26 -3.91 6.41
N HIS A 148 14.66 -4.60 7.47
CA HIS A 148 13.79 -4.88 8.61
C HIS A 148 13.29 -3.61 9.30
N LEU A 149 14.18 -2.65 9.56
CA LEU A 149 13.78 -1.37 10.16
C LEU A 149 12.78 -0.62 9.27
N LEU A 150 12.98 -0.59 7.96
CA LEU A 150 12.05 0.06 7.03
C LEU A 150 10.70 -0.66 6.97
N HIS A 151 10.65 -1.98 7.12
CA HIS A 151 9.37 -2.70 7.24
C HIS A 151 8.65 -2.33 8.54
N LEU A 152 9.37 -2.17 9.67
CA LEU A 152 8.77 -1.70 10.92
C LEU A 152 8.24 -0.26 10.81
N ILE A 153 8.97 0.64 10.14
CA ILE A 153 8.47 2.00 9.86
C ILE A 153 7.26 1.93 8.93
N GLY A 154 7.32 1.10 7.88
CA GLY A 154 6.21 0.85 6.96
C GLY A 154 4.96 0.33 7.68
N PHE A 155 5.12 -0.51 8.71
CA PHE A 155 4.03 -0.95 9.58
C PHE A 155 3.36 0.24 10.28
N GLY A 156 4.15 1.12 10.90
CA GLY A 156 3.62 2.34 11.54
C GLY A 156 2.92 3.27 10.56
N LEU A 157 3.49 3.47 9.38
CA LEU A 157 2.87 4.27 8.31
C LEU A 157 1.56 3.66 7.83
N ALA A 158 1.50 2.34 7.66
CA ALA A 158 0.27 1.64 7.28
C ALA A 158 -0.78 1.78 8.39
N TRP A 159 -0.40 1.59 9.66
CA TRP A 159 -1.31 1.77 10.79
C TRP A 159 -1.95 3.17 10.78
N GLY A 160 -1.13 4.21 10.62
CA GLY A 160 -1.60 5.59 10.50
C GLY A 160 -2.49 5.82 9.29
N LEU A 161 -2.09 5.33 8.11
CA LEU A 161 -2.88 5.42 6.88
C LEU A 161 -4.28 4.80 7.06
N GLY A 162 -4.37 3.64 7.72
CA GLY A 162 -5.64 2.99 8.01
C GLY A 162 -6.62 3.84 8.83
N SER A 163 -6.11 4.81 9.60
CA SER A 163 -6.96 5.75 10.35
C SER A 163 -7.37 6.98 9.53
N LEU A 164 -6.71 7.21 8.39
CA LEU A 164 -6.96 8.37 7.52
C LEU A 164 -7.89 8.04 6.33
N LEU A 165 -7.94 6.78 5.89
CA LEU A 165 -8.77 6.36 4.77
C LEU A 165 -10.26 6.42 5.15
N ALA A 166 -11.00 7.27 4.47
CA ALA A 166 -12.39 7.59 4.78
C ALA A 166 -13.38 6.68 4.04
N PHE A 167 -14.30 6.06 4.79
CA PHE A 167 -15.45 5.33 4.25
C PHE A 167 -16.61 6.30 3.98
N GLU A 168 -16.42 7.17 3.00
CA GLU A 168 -17.41 8.18 2.63
C GLU A 168 -18.01 7.91 1.24
N PRO A 169 -19.20 8.45 0.94
CA PRO A 169 -19.85 8.35 -0.36
C PRO A 169 -18.98 8.84 -1.52
N LEU A 170 -19.10 8.21 -2.69
CA LEU A 170 -18.40 8.66 -3.92
C LEU A 170 -19.28 9.51 -4.83
N ARG A 171 -20.59 9.35 -4.70
CA ARG A 171 -21.61 9.97 -5.56
C ARG A 171 -22.73 10.54 -4.70
N GLN A 172 -23.39 11.58 -5.22
CA GLN A 172 -24.53 12.20 -4.53
C GLN A 172 -25.66 11.18 -4.31
N SER A 173 -25.87 10.25 -5.25
CA SER A 173 -26.86 9.18 -5.12
C SER A 173 -26.64 8.25 -3.91
N GLU A 174 -25.39 8.06 -3.47
CA GLU A 174 -25.10 7.28 -2.26
C GLU A 174 -25.54 8.04 -1.01
N ILE A 175 -25.38 9.37 -0.99
CA ILE A 175 -25.85 10.23 0.11
C ILE A 175 -27.38 10.27 0.14
N ASP A 176 -28.01 10.37 -1.04
CA ASP A 176 -29.46 10.43 -1.13
C ASP A 176 -30.07 9.09 -0.66
N LEU A 177 -29.45 7.95 -1.03
CA LEU A 177 -29.84 6.63 -0.53
C LEU A 177 -29.64 6.48 0.98
N GLU A 178 -28.53 6.99 1.55
CA GLU A 178 -28.32 6.99 3.00
C GLU A 178 -29.46 7.71 3.73
N ARG A 179 -29.87 8.89 3.23
CA ARG A 179 -30.99 9.66 3.81
C ARG A 179 -32.32 8.92 3.68
N GLU A 180 -32.61 8.34 2.53
CA GLU A 180 -33.83 7.55 2.33
C GLU A 180 -33.90 6.35 3.30
N LEU A 181 -32.77 5.68 3.55
CA LEU A 181 -32.69 4.58 4.51
C LEU A 181 -32.87 5.06 5.96
N GLU A 182 -32.31 6.21 6.32
CA GLU A 182 -32.52 6.83 7.63
C GLU A 182 -34.00 7.18 7.84
N GLU A 183 -34.67 7.76 6.84
CA GLU A 183 -36.10 8.10 6.89
C GLU A 183 -37.02 6.88 6.98
N LEU A 184 -36.62 5.73 6.40
CA LEU A 184 -37.36 4.47 6.48
C LEU A 184 -37.09 3.69 7.78
N GLY A 185 -35.98 3.97 8.46
CA GLY A 185 -35.56 3.34 9.71
C GLY A 185 -36.12 3.99 10.98
N THR A 186 -36.79 5.14 10.85
CA THR A 186 -37.53 5.86 11.91
C THR A 186 -39.02 5.65 11.79
#